data_AF-A0A821QXD2-F1
#
_entry.id   AF-A0A821QXD2-F1
#
_cell.length_a   1.000
_cell.length_b   1.000
_cell.length_c   1.000
_cell.angle_alpha   90.00
_cell.angle_beta   90.00
_cell.angle_gamma   90.00
#
_symmetry.space_group_name_H-M   'P 1'
#
loop_
_entity.id
_entity.type
_entity.pdbx_description
1 polymer ?
#
loop_
_entity_poly.entity_id
_entity_poly.type
_entity_poly.pdbx_seq_one_letter_code
_entity_poly.pdbx_strand_id
1 'polypeptide(L)'
;EIGTLTGYTTLTIALTLPSDGHIITCDINDKYIRQDLWKKAGVSDKITLKIGPAVATLKKLLEENGSGSFDFIFIDADKTN
;
A
#
# COMPACT_ATOMS: atom_id res chain seq x y z
N GLU A 1 0.45 -3.30 1.90
CA GLU A 1 0.65 -4.07 0.66
C GLU A 1 2.05 -3.82 0.14
N ILE A 2 2.74 -4.88 -0.30
CA ILE A 2 4.06 -4.81 -0.94
C ILE A 2 3.92 -5.33 -2.36
N GLY A 3 4.17 -4.46 -3.35
CA GLY A 3 3.84 -4.68 -4.76
C GLY A 3 2.47 -4.10 -5.09
N THR A 4 2.44 -2.94 -5.75
CA THR A 4 1.21 -2.21 -6.10
C THR A 4 0.79 -2.46 -7.55
N LEU A 5 1.75 -2.51 -8.47
CA LEU A 5 1.55 -2.58 -9.92
C LEU A 5 0.48 -1.61 -10.44
N THR A 6 -0.72 -2.09 -10.79
CA THR A 6 -1.81 -1.24 -11.30
C THR A 6 -2.66 -0.64 -10.19
N GLY A 7 -2.54 -1.16 -8.97
CA GLY A 7 -3.34 -0.76 -7.81
C GLY A 7 -4.65 -1.51 -7.64
N TYR A 8 -4.85 -2.65 -8.33
CA TYR A 8 -6.07 -3.46 -8.23
C TYR A 8 -6.28 -4.05 -6.84
N THR A 9 -5.24 -4.68 -6.28
CA THR A 9 -5.29 -5.24 -4.92
C THR A 9 -5.43 -4.13 -3.88
N THR A 10 -4.66 -3.04 -4.00
CA THR A 10 -4.82 -1.83 -3.17
C THR A 10 -6.26 -1.34 -3.14
N LEU A 11 -6.88 -1.18 -4.32
CA LEU A 11 -8.25 -0.71 -4.47
C LEU A 11 -9.23 -1.67 -3.79
N THR A 12 -9.06 -2.96 -4.03
CA THR A 12 -9.90 -4.00 -3.43
C THR A 12 -9.84 -3.95 -1.91
N ILE A 13 -8.64 -3.86 -1.34
CA ILE A 13 -8.47 -3.74 0.12
C ILE A 13 -9.12 -2.44 0.62
N ALA A 14 -8.84 -1.29 0.00
CA ALA A 14 -9.36 0.00 0.42
C ALA A 14 -10.91 0.08 0.40
N LEU A 15 -11.56 -0.60 -0.55
CA LEU A 15 -13.01 -0.75 -0.61
C LEU A 15 -13.59 -1.58 0.55
N THR A 16 -12.83 -2.53 1.09
CA THR A 16 -13.27 -3.42 2.18
C THR A 16 -12.97 -2.87 3.57
N LEU A 17 -12.02 -1.94 3.68
CA LEU A 17 -11.65 -1.34 4.96
C LEU A 17 -12.82 -0.53 5.55
N PRO A 18 -12.93 -0.49 6.90
CA PRO A 18 -13.78 0.49 7.61
C PRO A 18 -13.49 1.94 7.18
N SER A 19 -14.33 2.89 7.60
CA SER A 19 -14.17 4.31 7.24
C SER A 19 -12.86 4.92 7.75
N ASP A 20 -12.38 4.44 8.90
CA ASP A 20 -11.12 4.82 9.57
C ASP A 20 -9.96 3.86 9.24
N GLY A 21 -10.20 2.86 8.39
CA GLY A 21 -9.17 1.94 7.96
C GLY A 21 -8.23 2.59 6.94
N HIS A 22 -6.94 2.29 7.06
CA HIS A 22 -5.90 2.81 6.17
C HIS A 22 -5.07 1.67 5.59
N ILE A 23 -4.62 1.84 4.34
CA ILE A 23 -3.66 0.96 3.70
C ILE A 23 -2.44 1.77 3.26
N ILE A 24 -1.26 1.27 3.62
CA ILE A 24 -0.01 1.68 3.00
C ILE A 24 0.32 0.66 1.91
N THR A 25 0.56 1.15 0.70
CA THR A 25 1.01 0.34 -0.43
C THR A 25 2.33 0.86 -0.96
N CYS A 26 3.24 -0.04 -1.34
CA CYS A 26 4.55 0.34 -1.86
C CYS A 26 4.93 -0.42 -3.12
N ASP A 27 5.64 0.27 -4.00
CA ASP A 27 6.19 -0.24 -5.25
C ASP A 27 7.48 0.52 -5.59
N ILE A 28 8.32 -0.06 -6.43
CA ILE A 28 9.60 0.54 -6.83
C ILE A 28 9.43 1.71 -7.81
N ASN A 29 8.31 1.77 -8.53
CA ASN A 29 7.93 2.86 -9.43
C ASN A 29 6.41 2.97 -9.57
N ASP A 30 5.93 4.06 -10.16
CA ASP A 30 4.50 4.36 -10.33
C ASP A 30 4.00 4.18 -11.77
N LYS A 31 4.81 3.61 -12.66
CA LYS A 31 4.57 3.59 -14.11
C LYS A 31 3.18 3.06 -14.51
N TYR A 32 2.68 2.08 -13.76
CA TYR A 32 1.41 1.42 -14.06
C TYR A 32 0.30 1.75 -13.06
N ILE A 33 0.59 2.51 -12.00
CA ILE A 33 -0.34 2.74 -10.90
C ILE A 33 -1.47 3.65 -11.36
N ARG A 34 -2.71 3.20 -11.16
CA ARG A 34 -3.92 3.91 -11.57
C ARG A 34 -4.61 4.61 -10.39
N GLN A 35 -3.94 5.61 -9.81
CA GLN A 35 -4.50 6.39 -8.69
C GLN A 35 -5.82 7.10 -9.05
N ASP A 36 -6.04 7.40 -10.33
CA ASP A 36 -7.29 7.94 -10.85
C ASP A 36 -8.48 7.01 -10.59
N LEU A 37 -8.28 5.69 -10.59
CA LEU A 37 -9.30 4.71 -10.25
C LEU A 37 -9.61 4.71 -8.75
N TRP A 38 -8.61 4.90 -7.90
CA TRP A 38 -8.82 5.06 -6.45
C TRP A 38 -9.65 6.31 -6.14
N LYS A 39 -9.37 7.41 -6.85
CA LYS A 39 -10.14 8.65 -6.73
C LYS A 39 -11.57 8.47 -7.23
N LYS A 40 -11.75 7.82 -8.38
CA LYS A 40 -13.07 7.51 -8.93
C LYS A 40 -13.90 6.62 -8.01
N ALA A 41 -13.26 5.71 -7.30
CA ALA A 41 -13.90 4.84 -6.31
C ALA A 41 -14.14 5.53 -4.95
N GLY A 42 -13.64 6.76 -4.74
CA GLY A 42 -13.84 7.51 -3.50
C GLY A 42 -13.07 6.96 -2.29
N VAL A 43 -11.97 6.24 -2.51
CA VAL A 43 -11.18 5.60 -1.44
C VAL A 43 -9.75 6.14 -1.33
N SER A 44 -9.39 7.16 -2.10
CA SER A 44 -8.05 7.75 -2.08
C SER A 44 -7.57 8.15 -0.68
N ASP A 45 -8.47 8.64 0.17
CA ASP A 45 -8.11 9.10 1.52
C ASP A 45 -7.67 7.96 2.44
N LYS A 46 -8.00 6.70 2.11
CA LYS A 46 -7.56 5.51 2.84
C LYS A 46 -6.20 5.00 2.38
N ILE A 47 -5.68 5.48 1.25
CA ILE A 47 -4.51 4.89 0.57
C ILE A 47 -3.31 5.82 0.69
N THR A 48 -2.23 5.32 1.29
CA THR A 48 -0.92 5.96 1.27
C THR A 48 0.01 5.18 0.34
N LEU A 49 0.37 5.78 -0.80
CA LEU A 49 1.35 5.22 -1.72
C LEU A 49 2.78 5.64 -1.32
N LYS A 50 3.70 4.69 -1.26
CA LYS A 50 5.13 4.92 -1.02
C LYS A 50 5.93 4.35 -2.20
N ILE A 51 6.59 5.23 -2.96
CA ILE A 51 7.47 4.82 -4.06
C ILE A 51 8.90 4.65 -3.56
N GLY A 52 9.49 3.48 -3.84
CA GLY A 52 10.86 3.12 -3.49
C GLY A 52 10.97 1.65 -3.06
N PRO A 53 12.18 1.18 -2.74
CA PRO A 53 12.39 -0.19 -2.28
C PRO A 53 11.54 -0.51 -1.05
N ALA A 54 10.85 -1.67 -1.07
CA ALA A 54 9.99 -2.10 0.02
C ALA A 54 10.74 -2.20 1.36
N VAL A 55 11.95 -2.79 1.36
CA VAL A 55 12.79 -2.92 2.57
C VAL A 55 13.08 -1.56 3.22
N ALA A 56 13.37 -0.53 2.42
CA ALA A 56 13.62 0.81 2.96
C ALA A 56 12.34 1.44 3.52
N THR A 57 11.20 1.23 2.85
CA THR A 57 9.89 1.68 3.34
C THR A 57 9.52 1.01 4.67
N LEU A 58 9.70 -0.31 4.78
CA LEU A 58 9.40 -1.06 5.99
C LEU A 58 10.27 -0.64 7.18
N LYS A 59 11.56 -0.35 6.97
CA LYS A 59 12.44 0.17 8.03
C LYS A 59 11.90 1.49 8.60
N LYS A 60 11.54 2.43 7.74
CA LYS A 60 10.95 3.71 8.17
C LYS A 60 9.65 3.52 8.92
N LEU A 61 8.75 2.65 8.42
CA LEU A 61 7.48 2.37 9.09
C LEU A 61 7.68 1.72 10.47
N LEU A 62 8.69 0.87 10.62
CA LEU A 62 9.04 0.28 11.92
C LEU A 62 9.56 1.35 12.89
N GLU A 63 10.38 2.29 12.40
CA GLU A 63 10.88 3.43 13.20
C GLU A 63 9.74 4.40 13.60
N GLU A 64 8.81 4.66 12.68
CA GLU A 64 7.70 5.61 12.87
C GLU A 64 6.60 5.06 13.78
N ASN A 65 6.21 3.79 13.59
CA ASN A 65 5.01 3.23 14.21
C ASN A 65 5.30 2.17 15.27
N GLY A 66 6.54 1.67 15.34
CA GLY A 66 6.90 0.53 16.18
C GLY A 66 6.34 -0.82 15.67
N SER A 67 6.72 -1.88 16.38
CA SER A 67 6.29 -3.25 16.07
C SER A 67 4.82 -3.50 16.40
N GLY A 68 4.16 -4.39 15.64
CA GLY A 68 2.75 -4.76 15.91
C GLY A 68 1.73 -3.69 15.48
N SER A 69 2.13 -2.76 14.62
CA SER A 69 1.31 -1.62 14.17
C SER A 69 0.43 -1.89 12.94
N PHE A 70 0.41 -3.14 12.44
CA PHE A 70 -0.37 -3.54 11.26
C PHE A 70 -1.21 -4.78 11.54
N ASP A 71 -2.49 -4.73 11.16
CA ASP A 71 -3.43 -5.87 11.31
C ASP A 71 -3.28 -6.92 10.21
N PHE A 72 -2.89 -6.49 9.01
CA PHE A 72 -2.82 -7.33 7.82
C PHE A 72 -1.72 -6.87 6.87
N ILE A 73 -1.02 -7.83 6.26
CA ILE A 73 0.01 -7.58 5.26
C ILE A 73 -0.22 -8.51 4.06
N PHE A 74 -0.33 -7.92 2.88
CA PHE A 74 -0.29 -8.61 1.59
C PHE A 74 1.08 -8.40 0.94
N ILE A 75 1.74 -9.48 0.52
CA ILE A 75 3.07 -9.46 -0.08
C ILE A 75 2.98 -10.14 -1.46
N ASP A 76 3.06 -9.34 -2.52
CA ASP A 76 3.16 -9.82 -3.89
C ASP A 76 4.15 -8.96 -4.68
N ALA A 77 5.42 -9.09 -4.29
CA ALA A 77 6.54 -8.39 -4.92
C ALA A 77 7.55 -9.40 -5.46
N ASP A 78 8.82 -8.99 -5.57
CA ASP A 78 9.90 -9.89 -5.92
C ASP A 78 10.03 -11.01 -4.87
N LYS A 79 10.37 -12.22 -5.34
CA LYS A 79 10.33 -13.44 -4.51
C LYS A 79 11.64 -13.72 -3.77
N THR A 80 12.63 -12.85 -3.95
CA THR A 80 14.00 -13.05 -3.47
C THR A 80 14.32 -12.30 -2.18
N ASN A 81 13.54 -11.27 -1.84
CA ASN A 81 13.69 -10.47 -0.63
C ASN A 81 13.06 -11.11 0.61
#